data_AF-A0A356DVH4-F1
#
_entry.id   AF-A0A356DVH4-F1
#
_cell.length_a   1.000
_cell.length_b   1.000
_cell.length_c   1.000
_cell.angle_alpha   90.00
_cell.angle_beta   90.00
_cell.angle_gamma   90.00
#
_symmetry.space_group_name_H-M   'P 1'
#
loop_
_entity.id
_entity.type
_entity.pdbx_description
1 polymer ?
#
loop_
_entity_poly.entity_id
_entity_poly.type
_entity_poly.pdbx_seq_one_letter_code
_entity_poly.pdbx_strand_id
1 'polypeptide(L)'
;MSPDYPRILEESLTDSPGDVTTLEVIALFHHLSGEDEKGIEAANKALAYDNTSFGALKVLSEIYVEQDNHEMTIQFVRRDIEHFKNDEIPLPLKMFSNLIKRLSIVSSKFQKVAERTKQNLEANKEWLTWAHSYVSWYEEMVNQRK
;
A
#
# COMPACT_ATOMS: atom_id res chain seq x y z
N MET A 1 23.83 -12.65 -6.96
CA MET A 1 23.25 -12.01 -5.76
C MET A 1 22.18 -11.05 -6.23
N SER A 2 20.92 -11.24 -5.83
CA SER A 2 19.88 -10.25 -6.11
C SER A 2 20.01 -9.11 -5.10
N PRO A 3 19.86 -7.83 -5.50
CA PRO A 3 19.94 -6.71 -4.57
C PRO A 3 18.84 -6.79 -3.50
N ASP A 4 19.19 -6.38 -2.29
CA ASP A 4 18.26 -6.18 -1.18
C ASP A 4 17.64 -4.78 -1.34
N TYR A 5 16.54 -4.69 -2.10
CA TYR A 5 15.95 -3.41 -2.49
C TYR A 5 15.36 -2.60 -1.34
N PRO A 6 14.71 -3.20 -0.32
CA PRO A 6 14.36 -2.47 0.91
C PRO A 6 15.57 -1.74 1.46
N ARG A 7 16.71 -2.43 1.55
CA ARG A 7 17.95 -1.84 2.03
C ARG A 7 18.45 -0.71 1.12
N ILE A 8 18.37 -0.83 -0.20
CA ILE A 8 18.79 0.26 -1.12
C ILE A 8 17.88 1.48 -0.98
N LEU A 9 16.58 1.26 -0.82
CA LEU A 9 15.61 2.34 -0.60
C LEU A 9 15.79 2.99 0.78
N GLU A 10 16.02 2.19 1.82
CA GLU A 10 16.39 2.66 3.16
C GLU A 10 17.70 3.45 3.15
N GLU A 11 18.71 3.01 2.39
CA GLU A 11 19.96 3.75 2.19
C GLU A 11 19.68 5.10 1.49
N SER A 12 18.75 5.15 0.52
CA SER A 12 18.35 6.40 -0.13
C SER A 12 17.61 7.38 0.78
N LEU A 13 16.94 6.87 1.83
CA LEU A 13 16.29 7.70 2.85
C LEU A 13 17.29 8.38 3.80
N THR A 14 18.58 8.00 3.80
CA THR A 14 19.60 8.60 4.68
C THR A 14 19.70 10.12 4.48
N ASP A 15 19.63 10.56 3.22
CA ASP A 15 19.71 11.98 2.85
C ASP A 15 18.33 12.67 2.80
N SER A 16 17.23 11.90 2.89
CA SER A 16 15.85 12.40 2.81
C SER A 16 14.89 11.51 3.59
N PRO A 17 14.95 11.49 4.94
CA PRO A 17 14.21 10.53 5.78
C PRO A 17 12.70 10.73 5.77
N GLY A 18 12.23 11.86 5.24
CA GLY A 18 10.81 12.20 5.07
C GLY A 18 10.30 12.08 3.63
N ASP A 19 11.02 11.40 2.74
CA ASP A 19 10.50 11.11 1.40
C ASP A 19 9.34 10.11 1.49
N VAL A 20 8.12 10.66 1.57
CA VAL A 20 6.85 9.92 1.64
C VAL A 20 6.74 8.91 0.50
N THR A 21 7.15 9.29 -0.71
CA THR A 21 7.07 8.40 -1.88
C THR A 21 7.95 7.17 -1.70
N THR A 22 9.19 7.35 -1.22
CA THR A 22 10.09 6.22 -0.96
C THR A 22 9.58 5.35 0.19
N LEU A 23 9.01 5.95 1.23
CA LEU A 23 8.41 5.21 2.35
C LEU A 23 7.18 4.39 1.93
N GLU A 24 6.29 4.94 1.09
CA GLU A 24 5.16 4.21 0.49
C GLU A 24 5.64 2.99 -0.31
N VAL A 25 6.71 3.18 -1.09
CA VAL A 25 7.30 2.13 -1.91
C VAL A 25 7.89 1.01 -1.05
N ILE A 26 8.60 1.36 0.04
CA ILE A 26 9.11 0.38 1.01
C ILE A 26 7.96 -0.39 1.66
N ALA A 27 6.90 0.30 2.07
CA ALA A 27 5.73 -0.31 2.69
C ALA A 27 5.07 -1.34 1.77
N LEU A 28 4.80 -0.95 0.52
CA LEU A 28 4.23 -1.83 -0.50
C LEU A 28 5.14 -3.02 -0.78
N PHE A 29 6.46 -2.80 -0.86
CA PHE A 29 7.40 -3.89 -1.13
C PHE A 29 7.38 -4.95 -0.02
N HIS A 30 7.41 -4.53 1.24
CA HIS A 30 7.35 -5.45 2.37
C HIS A 30 6.02 -6.21 2.40
N HIS A 31 4.89 -5.52 2.21
CA HIS A 31 3.59 -6.16 2.13
C HIS A 31 3.51 -7.21 1.01
N LEU A 32 3.90 -6.86 -0.22
CA LEU A 32 3.89 -7.80 -1.35
C LEU A 32 4.84 -9.00 -1.15
N SER A 33 5.86 -8.83 -0.30
CA SER A 33 6.81 -9.87 0.10
C SER A 33 6.32 -10.72 1.28
N GLY A 34 5.17 -10.40 1.88
CA GLY A 34 4.61 -11.06 3.07
C GLY A 34 5.27 -10.65 4.39
N GLU A 35 5.98 -9.52 4.40
CA GLU A 35 6.64 -8.95 5.57
C GLU A 35 5.77 -7.82 6.17
N ASP A 36 4.51 -8.11 6.50
CA ASP A 36 3.49 -7.10 6.82
C ASP A 36 3.85 -6.19 7.99
N GLU A 37 4.53 -6.69 9.02
CA GLU A 37 4.98 -5.86 10.16
C GLU A 37 5.89 -4.70 9.70
N LYS A 38 6.82 -4.98 8.79
CA LYS A 38 7.70 -3.96 8.20
C LYS A 38 6.93 -3.05 7.23
N GLY A 39 5.95 -3.61 6.53
CA GLY A 39 5.03 -2.85 5.69
C GLY A 39 4.26 -1.80 6.51
N ILE A 40 3.69 -2.22 7.64
CA ILE A 40 3.01 -1.35 8.61
C ILE A 40 3.96 -0.29 9.15
N GLU A 41 5.19 -0.65 9.52
CA GLU A 41 6.17 0.30 10.06
C GLU A 41 6.48 1.41 9.03
N ALA A 42 6.78 1.03 7.78
CA ALA A 42 7.10 1.99 6.73
C ALA A 42 5.88 2.85 6.34
N ALA A 43 4.69 2.28 6.28
CA ALA A 43 3.46 3.03 6.01
C ALA A 43 3.15 4.03 7.13
N ASN A 44 3.31 3.65 8.40
CA ASN A 44 3.13 4.58 9.52
C ASN A 44 4.16 5.70 9.52
N LYS A 45 5.42 5.42 9.11
CA LYS A 45 6.42 6.47 8.90
C LYS A 45 5.99 7.44 7.80
N ALA A 46 5.49 6.95 6.67
CA ALA A 46 4.95 7.81 5.62
C ALA A 46 3.81 8.70 6.16
N LEU A 47 2.87 8.10 6.92
CA LEU A 47 1.76 8.85 7.54
C LEU A 47 2.17 9.86 8.61
N ALA A 48 3.35 9.70 9.21
CA ALA A 48 3.89 10.68 10.14
C ALA A 48 4.39 11.96 9.44
N TYR A 49 4.80 11.85 8.17
CA TYR A 49 5.22 12.99 7.35
C TYR A 49 4.07 13.55 6.50
N ASP A 50 3.22 12.68 5.96
CA ASP A 50 2.00 13.04 5.23
C ASP A 50 0.85 12.13 5.68
N ASN A 51 0.00 12.66 6.57
CA ASN A 51 -1.13 11.93 7.12
C ASN A 51 -2.23 11.62 6.09
N THR A 52 -2.10 12.12 4.86
CA THR A 52 -2.98 11.85 3.73
C THR A 52 -2.35 10.97 2.67
N SER A 53 -1.17 10.38 2.90
CA SER A 53 -0.50 9.52 1.92
C SER A 53 -1.39 8.33 1.49
N PHE A 54 -1.85 8.37 0.23
CA PHE A 54 -2.68 7.31 -0.36
C PHE A 54 -2.01 5.95 -0.29
N GLY A 55 -0.73 5.88 -0.69
CA GLY A 55 0.00 4.62 -0.75
C GLY A 55 0.11 3.98 0.63
N ALA A 56 0.32 4.78 1.67
CA ALA A 56 0.41 4.30 3.04
C ALA A 56 -0.96 3.88 3.61
N LEU A 57 -2.01 4.69 3.41
CA LEU A 57 -3.38 4.36 3.84
C LEU A 57 -3.87 3.08 3.18
N LYS A 58 -3.60 2.93 1.88
CA LYS A 58 -3.96 1.73 1.11
C LYS A 58 -3.23 0.49 1.60
N VAL A 59 -1.89 0.53 1.75
CA VAL A 59 -1.12 -0.62 2.23
C VAL A 59 -1.60 -1.06 3.62
N LEU A 60 -1.84 -0.12 4.54
CA LEU A 60 -2.38 -0.45 5.86
C LEU A 60 -3.77 -1.09 5.76
N SER A 61 -4.65 -0.54 4.92
CA SER A 61 -5.98 -1.10 4.71
C SER A 61 -5.93 -2.52 4.15
N GLU A 62 -5.09 -2.79 3.15
CA GLU A 62 -4.90 -4.12 2.58
C GLU A 62 -4.40 -5.13 3.64
N ILE A 63 -3.37 -4.75 4.39
CA ILE A 63 -2.83 -5.60 5.46
C ILE A 63 -3.89 -5.91 6.52
N TYR A 64 -4.62 -4.90 7.01
CA TYR A 64 -5.62 -5.13 8.07
C TYR A 64 -6.85 -5.90 7.59
N VAL A 65 -7.22 -5.79 6.31
CA VAL A 65 -8.25 -6.65 5.70
C VAL A 65 -7.80 -8.11 5.71
N GLU A 66 -6.57 -8.38 5.28
CA GLU A 66 -6.02 -9.74 5.24
C GLU A 66 -5.89 -10.36 6.64
N GLN A 67 -5.75 -9.52 7.67
CA GLN A 67 -5.74 -9.92 9.08
C GLN A 67 -7.14 -10.02 9.72
N ASP A 68 -8.22 -9.82 8.96
CA ASP A 68 -9.61 -9.80 9.44
C ASP A 68 -9.85 -8.72 10.53
N ASN A 69 -9.04 -7.68 10.55
CA ASN A 69 -9.15 -6.56 11.49
C ASN A 69 -9.99 -5.44 10.87
N HIS A 70 -11.31 -5.60 10.96
CA HIS A 70 -12.28 -4.68 10.36
C HIS A 70 -12.23 -3.29 10.98
N GLU A 71 -11.95 -3.16 12.28
CA GLU A 71 -11.86 -1.87 12.98
C GLU A 71 -10.70 -1.01 12.45
N MET A 72 -9.52 -1.60 12.27
CA MET A 72 -8.38 -0.86 11.71
C MET A 72 -8.58 -0.63 10.22
N THR A 73 -9.14 -1.61 9.50
CA THR A 73 -9.47 -1.45 8.08
C THR A 73 -10.36 -0.23 7.86
N ILE A 74 -11.49 -0.14 8.55
CA ILE A 74 -12.44 0.96 8.34
C ILE A 74 -11.84 2.32 8.68
N GLN A 75 -10.93 2.37 9.66
CA GLN A 75 -10.22 3.60 10.02
C GLN A 75 -9.37 4.13 8.86
N PHE A 76 -8.58 3.28 8.20
CA PHE A 76 -7.70 3.70 7.11
C PHE A 76 -8.47 3.91 5.81
N VAL A 77 -9.44 3.05 5.49
CA VAL A 77 -10.28 3.15 4.31
C VAL A 77 -11.09 4.46 4.30
N ARG A 78 -11.65 4.87 5.45
CA ARG A 78 -12.38 6.16 5.52
C ARG A 78 -11.47 7.35 5.29
N ARG A 79 -10.28 7.34 5.91
CA ARG A 79 -9.27 8.40 5.68
C ARG A 79 -8.90 8.47 4.20
N ASP A 80 -8.74 7.33 3.55
CA ASP A 80 -8.41 7.27 2.14
C ASP A 80 -9.53 7.90 1.27
N ILE A 81 -10.79 7.53 1.49
CA ILE A 81 -11.94 8.09 0.77
C ILE A 81 -12.12 9.60 1.03
N GLU A 82 -11.89 10.07 2.26
CA GLU A 82 -12.03 11.49 2.61
C GLU A 82 -11.08 12.39 1.81
N HIS A 83 -9.89 11.88 1.51
CA HIS A 83 -8.81 12.63 0.86
C HIS A 83 -8.70 12.37 -0.65
N PHE A 84 -9.03 11.16 -1.12
CA PHE A 84 -8.92 10.77 -2.52
C PHE A 84 -10.31 10.62 -3.16
N LYS A 85 -10.79 11.73 -3.72
CA LYS A 85 -12.13 11.81 -4.34
C LYS A 85 -12.14 11.47 -5.84
N ASN A 86 -10.97 11.36 -6.47
CA ASN A 86 -10.84 11.13 -7.91
C ASN A 86 -9.91 9.94 -8.18
N ASP A 87 -10.16 9.21 -9.28
CA ASP A 87 -9.47 7.99 -9.74
C ASP A 87 -7.97 8.17 -10.11
N GLU A 88 -7.33 9.26 -9.67
CA GLU A 88 -5.92 9.50 -9.95
C GLU A 88 -5.05 8.63 -9.05
N ILE A 89 -4.74 7.43 -9.55
CA ILE A 89 -3.68 6.59 -9.00
C ILE A 89 -2.41 7.45 -8.89
N PRO A 90 -1.83 7.64 -7.69
CA PRO A 90 -0.64 8.46 -7.55
C PRO A 90 0.49 7.92 -8.45
N LEU A 91 1.11 8.83 -9.22
CA LEU A 91 2.25 8.59 -10.12
C LEU A 91 3.36 7.68 -9.54
N PRO A 92 3.69 7.73 -8.23
CA PRO A 92 4.68 6.84 -7.61
C PRO A 92 4.43 5.34 -7.79
N LEU A 93 3.18 4.88 -7.65
CA LEU A 93 2.83 3.45 -7.76
C LEU A 93 3.05 2.89 -9.16
N LYS A 94 2.76 3.71 -10.18
CA LYS A 94 2.98 3.34 -11.59
C LYS A 94 4.47 3.26 -11.93
N MET A 95 5.28 4.19 -11.41
CA MET A 95 6.73 4.18 -11.59
C MET A 95 7.36 2.96 -10.90
N PHE A 96 6.90 2.63 -9.69
CA PHE A 96 7.38 1.47 -8.96
C PHE A 96 6.96 0.13 -9.60
N SER A 97 5.73 0.04 -10.11
CA SER A 97 5.28 -1.12 -10.88
C SER A 97 6.15 -1.38 -12.12
N ASN A 98 6.52 -0.32 -12.84
CA ASN A 98 7.46 -0.43 -13.97
C ASN A 98 8.86 -0.88 -13.53
N LEU A 99 9.34 -0.43 -12.37
CA LEU A 99 10.61 -0.85 -11.81
C LEU A 99 10.58 -2.34 -11.43
N ILE A 100 9.58 -2.78 -10.66
CA ILE A 100 9.40 -4.19 -10.29
C ILE A 100 9.30 -5.08 -11.54
N LYS A 101 8.54 -4.67 -12.55
CA LYS A 101 8.40 -5.41 -13.82
C LYS A 101 9.72 -5.55 -14.56
N ARG A 102 10.58 -4.53 -14.55
CA ARG A 102 11.93 -4.63 -15.14
C ARG A 102 12.81 -5.58 -14.33
N LEU A 103 12.65 -5.61 -13.02
CA LEU A 103 13.44 -6.43 -12.12
C LEU A 103 13.00 -7.90 -12.08
N SER A 104 11.73 -8.21 -12.32
CA SER A 104 11.24 -9.58 -12.46
C SER A 104 11.78 -10.31 -13.68
N ILE A 105 12.24 -9.56 -14.69
CA ILE A 105 12.98 -10.12 -15.84
C ILE A 105 14.35 -10.65 -15.38
N VAL A 106 14.94 -10.03 -14.36
CA VAL A 106 16.30 -10.31 -13.89
C VAL A 106 16.32 -11.27 -12.70
N SER A 107 15.27 -11.32 -11.87
CA SER A 107 15.21 -12.17 -10.68
C SER A 107 13.85 -12.81 -10.45
N SER A 108 13.86 -14.13 -10.27
CA SER A 108 12.68 -14.95 -10.01
C SER A 108 12.00 -14.62 -8.67
N LYS A 109 12.74 -14.06 -7.69
CA LYS A 109 12.18 -13.58 -6.42
C LYS A 109 11.11 -12.50 -6.66
N PHE A 110 11.32 -11.65 -7.66
CA PHE A 110 10.41 -10.56 -8.00
C PHE A 110 9.33 -10.97 -9.00
N GLN A 111 9.34 -12.19 -9.53
CA GLN A 111 8.25 -12.63 -10.42
C GLN A 111 6.91 -12.66 -9.70
N LYS A 112 6.88 -13.18 -8.46
CA LYS A 112 5.66 -13.16 -7.63
C LYS A 112 5.26 -11.74 -7.25
N VAL A 113 6.23 -10.90 -6.89
CA VAL A 113 5.99 -9.49 -6.54
C VAL A 113 5.48 -8.71 -7.75
N ALA A 114 6.04 -8.93 -8.95
CA ALA A 114 5.61 -8.27 -10.18
C ALA A 114 4.21 -8.69 -10.63
N GLU A 115 3.89 -9.98 -10.51
CA GLU A 115 2.54 -10.46 -10.82
C GLU A 115 1.51 -9.86 -9.85
N ARG A 116 1.81 -9.86 -8.55
CA ARG A 116 0.97 -9.20 -7.54
C ARG A 116 0.87 -7.68 -7.74
N THR A 117 1.96 -7.01 -8.11
CA THR A 117 1.97 -5.57 -8.39
C THR A 117 1.14 -5.23 -9.63
N LYS A 118 1.18 -6.07 -10.66
CA LYS A 118 0.34 -5.91 -11.86
C LYS A 118 -1.14 -6.07 -11.50
N GLN A 119 -1.48 -7.09 -10.71
CA GLN A 119 -2.85 -7.29 -10.21
C GLN A 119 -3.30 -6.12 -9.33
N ASN A 120 -2.43 -5.64 -8.43
CA ASN A 120 -2.70 -4.51 -7.55
C ASN A 120 -2.86 -3.19 -8.34
N LEU A 121 -2.09 -2.98 -9.43
CA LEU A 121 -2.24 -1.78 -10.27
C LEU A 121 -3.55 -1.77 -11.07
N GLU A 122 -4.01 -2.93 -11.56
CA GLU A 122 -5.35 -3.04 -12.16
C GLU A 122 -6.44 -2.87 -11.09
N ALA A 123 -6.26 -3.48 -9.91
CA ALA A 123 -7.15 -3.35 -8.76
C ALA A 123 -7.17 -1.93 -8.17
N ASN A 124 -6.14 -1.10 -8.36
CA ASN A 124 -6.13 0.29 -7.89
C ASN A 124 -7.24 1.13 -8.53
N LYS A 125 -7.66 0.82 -9.76
CA LYS A 125 -8.84 1.46 -10.37
C LYS A 125 -10.14 1.03 -9.70
N GLU A 126 -10.16 -0.18 -9.15
CA GLU A 126 -11.32 -0.75 -8.46
C GLU A 126 -11.25 -0.48 -6.95
N TRP A 127 -10.12 0.01 -6.42
CA TRP A 127 -9.88 0.23 -5.00
C TRP A 127 -10.88 1.18 -4.38
N LEU A 128 -11.13 2.35 -4.98
CA LEU A 128 -12.11 3.30 -4.46
C LEU A 128 -13.53 2.70 -4.46
N THR A 129 -13.87 1.93 -5.50
CA THR A 129 -15.16 1.24 -5.58
C THR A 129 -15.29 0.19 -4.48
N TRP A 130 -14.24 -0.61 -4.27
CA TRP A 130 -14.16 -1.56 -3.18
C TRP A 130 -14.23 -0.88 -1.81
N ALA A 131 -13.49 0.21 -1.61
CA ALA A 131 -13.43 0.99 -0.37
C ALA A 131 -14.81 1.52 0.02
N HIS A 132 -15.53 2.14 -0.91
CA HIS A 132 -16.91 2.59 -0.69
C HIS A 132 -17.85 1.43 -0.35
N SER A 133 -17.70 0.29 -1.03
CA SER A 133 -18.52 -0.90 -0.78
C SER A 133 -18.23 -1.49 0.60
N TYR A 134 -16.96 -1.51 1.01
CA TYR A 134 -16.51 -2.00 2.31
C TYR A 134 -17.05 -1.15 3.46
N VAL A 135 -17.02 0.18 3.32
CA VAL A 135 -17.61 1.09 4.32
C VAL A 135 -19.09 0.83 4.50
N SER A 136 -19.82 0.69 3.39
CA SER A 136 -21.27 0.45 3.40
C SER A 136 -21.59 -0.87 4.10
N TRP A 137 -20.88 -1.93 3.75
CA TRP A 137 -21.03 -3.24 4.40
C TRP A 137 -20.73 -3.19 5.91
N TYR A 138 -19.65 -2.53 6.32
CA TYR A 138 -19.28 -2.44 7.73
C TYR A 138 -20.33 -1.69 8.55
N GLU A 139 -20.90 -0.60 8.00
CA GLU A 139 -21.97 0.16 8.65
C GLU A 139 -23.25 -0.66 8.81
N GLU A 140 -23.63 -1.43 7.80
CA GLU A 140 -24.75 -2.38 7.89
C GLU A 140 -24.50 -3.45 8.96
N MET A 141 -23.31 -4.05 8.97
CA MET A 141 -22.91 -5.05 9.97
C MET A 141 -23.00 -4.51 11.40
N VAL A 142 -22.49 -3.30 11.64
CA VAL A 142 -22.55 -2.66 12.97
C VAL A 142 -23.98 -2.31 13.36
N ASN A 143 -24.80 -1.85 12.41
CA ASN A 143 -26.21 -1.50 12.69
C ASN A 143 -27.08 -2.73 12.99
N GLN A 144 -26.76 -3.90 12.45
CA GLN A 144 -27.46 -5.16 12.76
C GLN A 144 -27.07 -5.77 14.12
N ARG A 145 -25.97 -5.29 14.74
CA ARG A 145 -25.48 -5.74 16.05
C ARG A 145 -25.95 -4.84 17.22
N LYS A 146 -26.68 -3.76 16.93
CA LYS A 146 -27.28 -2.84 17.90
C LYS A 146 -28.74 -3.19 18.15
#